data_AF-A0A4Y9RI91-F1
#
_entry.id   AF-A0A4Y9RI91-F1
#
_cell.length_a   1.000
_cell.length_b   1.000
_cell.length_c   1.000
_cell.angle_alpha   90.00
_cell.angle_beta   90.00
_cell.angle_gamma   90.00
#
_symmetry.space_group_name_H-M   'P 1'
#
loop_
_entity.id
_entity.type
_entity.pdbx_description
1 polymer ?
#
loop_
_entity_poly.entity_id
_entity_poly.type
_entity_poly.pdbx_seq_one_letter_code
_entity_poly.pdbx_strand_id
1 'polypeptide(L)'
;MRLTVLACAAALATLTTGATVSAAPAQAVRNYPPDRCTYQTISAADQRQYRSRYERRVRTQGREAAETWLRSWLCPSDARQAQRDQARQQGPTGRDGQPCRRTRTEMRAVSSGGGMSMVPVAVCAD
;
A
#
# COMPACT_ATOMS: atom_id res chain seq x y z
N MET A 1 44.11 -52.02 12.82
CA MET A 1 43.28 -53.22 12.63
C MET A 1 41.92 -52.98 13.31
N ARG A 2 40.82 -53.07 12.54
CA ARG A 2 39.42 -53.46 12.88
C ARG A 2 38.86 -53.01 14.27
N LEU A 3 37.71 -52.35 14.42
CA LEU A 3 36.38 -52.70 13.89
C LEU A 3 35.38 -51.53 13.99
N THR A 4 34.45 -51.56 13.03
CA THR A 4 33.15 -50.91 12.87
C THR A 4 32.19 -51.00 14.06
N VAL A 5 31.39 -49.93 14.27
CA VAL A 5 30.00 -50.02 14.79
C VAL A 5 29.09 -49.16 13.91
N LEU A 6 28.23 -49.83 13.15
CA LEU A 6 27.01 -49.31 12.56
C LEU A 6 25.90 -49.34 13.63
N ALA A 7 25.03 -48.33 13.68
CA ALA A 7 23.59 -48.49 13.43
C ALA A 7 22.76 -47.28 13.92
N CYS A 8 21.98 -46.75 12.98
CA CYS A 8 20.57 -46.38 13.06
C CYS A 8 20.02 -45.77 14.35
N ALA A 9 19.41 -44.58 14.23
CA ALA A 9 17.96 -44.52 13.98
C ALA A 9 17.53 -43.06 13.72
N ALA A 10 16.91 -42.85 12.58
CA ALA A 10 16.23 -41.63 12.21
C ALA A 10 14.95 -41.47 13.04
N ALA A 11 14.86 -40.38 13.79
CA ALA A 11 13.59 -39.83 14.24
C ALA A 11 13.82 -38.38 14.66
N LEU A 12 13.37 -37.43 13.85
CA LEU A 12 12.82 -36.18 14.37
C LEU A 12 11.84 -35.64 13.33
N ALA A 13 10.57 -35.77 13.72
CA ALA A 13 9.43 -35.13 13.11
C ALA A 13 9.53 -33.60 13.17
N THR A 14 8.55 -32.94 12.54
CA THR A 14 8.18 -31.51 12.65
C THR A 14 8.97 -30.57 11.72
N LEU A 15 8.40 -29.66 10.93
CA LEU A 15 7.05 -29.12 10.80
C LEU A 15 6.76 -28.86 9.31
N THR A 16 5.55 -29.20 8.86
CA THR A 16 4.94 -28.60 7.67
C THR A 16 4.70 -27.12 7.94
N THR A 17 5.56 -26.26 7.42
CA THR A 17 5.37 -24.81 7.39
C THR A 17 4.22 -24.48 6.44
N GLY A 18 3.01 -24.46 6.99
CA GLY A 18 1.88 -23.78 6.36
C GLY A 18 2.25 -22.31 6.22
N ALA A 19 2.56 -21.89 4.99
CA ALA A 19 2.74 -20.50 4.64
C ALA A 19 1.38 -19.79 4.81
N THR A 20 1.18 -19.21 5.99
CA THR A 20 0.11 -18.24 6.21
C THR A 20 0.48 -17.01 5.39
N VAL A 21 -0.18 -16.87 4.25
CA VAL A 21 -0.13 -15.64 3.44
C VAL A 21 -0.74 -14.54 4.31
N SER A 22 0.11 -13.79 5.00
CA SER A 22 -0.30 -12.59 5.72
C SER A 22 -0.87 -11.61 4.72
N ALA A 23 -2.19 -11.47 4.72
CA ALA A 23 -2.89 -10.38 4.08
C ALA A 23 -2.24 -9.08 4.59
N ALA A 24 -1.63 -8.33 3.67
CA ALA A 24 -1.03 -7.05 3.99
C ALA A 24 -2.09 -6.15 4.64
N PRO A 25 -1.81 -5.53 5.80
CA PRO A 25 -2.76 -4.61 6.39
C PRO A 25 -3.02 -3.48 5.39
N ALA A 26 -4.30 -3.23 5.13
CA ALA A 26 -4.75 -2.02 4.47
C ALA A 26 -4.04 -0.84 5.14
N GLN A 27 -3.27 -0.09 4.35
CA GLN A 27 -2.46 1.00 4.85
C GLN A 27 -3.40 2.03 5.47
N ALA A 28 -3.48 2.06 6.80
CA ALA A 28 -4.10 3.16 7.51
C ALA A 28 -3.33 4.41 7.09
N VAL A 29 -3.99 5.28 6.32
CA VAL A 29 -3.47 6.62 5.99
C VAL A 29 -3.29 7.32 7.35
N ARG A 30 -2.07 7.28 7.88
CA ARG A 30 -1.74 7.96 9.14
C ARG A 30 -1.48 9.41 8.80
N ASN A 31 -2.33 10.29 9.31
CA ASN A 31 -2.16 11.73 9.16
C ASN A 31 -0.95 12.18 9.97
N TYR A 32 0.23 12.16 9.35
CA TYR A 32 1.39 12.88 9.87
C TYR A 32 1.19 14.37 9.59
N PRO A 33 1.52 15.24 10.56
CA PRO A 33 1.52 16.66 10.29
C PRO A 33 2.59 16.97 9.22
N PRO A 34 2.34 17.95 8.33
CA PRO A 34 3.13 18.15 7.11
C PRO A 34 4.59 18.50 7.38
N ASP A 35 4.88 19.11 8.53
CA ASP A 35 6.20 19.48 9.04
C ASP A 35 7.01 18.28 9.55
N ARG A 36 6.35 17.15 9.88
CA ARG A 36 7.01 15.93 10.38
C ARG A 36 6.85 14.74 9.45
N CYS A 37 6.68 15.00 8.15
CA CYS A 37 6.59 13.95 7.14
C CYS A 37 7.92 13.75 6.40
N THR A 38 8.92 13.24 7.12
CA THR A 38 10.18 12.76 6.53
C THR A 38 10.39 11.32 6.93
N TYR A 39 11.23 10.59 6.19
CA TYR A 39 11.50 9.19 6.50
C TYR A 39 11.99 8.96 7.94
N GLN A 40 12.69 9.94 8.53
CA GLN A 40 13.24 9.83 9.88
C GLN A 40 12.20 10.12 10.97
N THR A 41 11.17 10.90 10.65
CA THR A 41 10.16 11.36 11.62
C THR A 41 8.87 10.54 11.60
N ILE A 42 8.65 9.74 10.56
CA ILE A 42 7.54 8.77 10.52
C ILE A 42 7.76 7.63 11.52
N SER A 43 6.68 6.93 11.88
CA SER A 43 6.71 5.83 12.85
C SER A 43 7.66 4.72 12.43
N ALA A 44 8.27 4.02 13.40
CA ALA A 44 9.15 2.89 13.12
C ALA A 44 8.46 1.77 12.31
N ALA A 45 7.13 1.62 12.42
CA ALA A 45 6.36 0.68 11.61
C ALA A 45 6.35 1.09 10.13
N ASP A 46 6.07 2.36 9.84
CA ASP A 46 6.09 2.88 8.48
C ASP A 46 7.51 2.89 7.91
N GLN A 47 8.52 3.25 8.72
CA GLN A 47 9.93 3.14 8.28
C GLN A 47 10.24 1.73 7.79
N ARG A 48 9.92 0.69 8.58
CA ARG A 48 10.13 -0.71 8.17
C ARG A 48 9.35 -1.06 6.89
N GLN A 49 8.11 -0.60 6.76
CA GLN A 49 7.26 -0.88 5.61
C GLN A 49 7.80 -0.25 4.31
N TYR A 50 8.34 0.96 4.38
CA TYR A 50 8.79 1.71 3.20
C TYR A 50 10.30 1.67 2.97
N ARG A 51 11.10 1.12 3.90
CA ARG A 51 12.56 1.11 3.89
C ARG A 51 13.16 0.76 2.53
N SER A 52 12.84 -0.41 1.99
CA SER A 52 13.43 -0.91 0.74
C SER A 52 13.14 0.00 -0.45
N ARG A 53 11.92 0.55 -0.53
CA ARG A 53 11.50 1.47 -1.60
C ARG A 53 12.14 2.84 -1.44
N TYR A 54 12.22 3.33 -0.22
CA TYR A 54 12.88 4.59 0.10
C TYR A 54 14.38 4.52 -0.25
N GLU A 55 15.10 3.51 0.25
CA GLU A 55 16.54 3.30 -0.04
C GLU A 55 16.81 3.11 -1.53
N ARG A 56 15.93 2.41 -2.27
CA ARG A 56 16.04 2.31 -3.73
C ARG A 56 15.92 3.67 -4.41
N ARG A 57 14.96 4.51 -4.00
CA ARG A 57 14.79 5.85 -4.57
C ARG A 57 15.94 6.79 -4.21
N VAL A 58 16.44 6.72 -2.98
CA VAL A 58 17.64 7.49 -2.59
C VAL A 58 18.81 7.16 -3.52
N ARG A 59 19.04 5.88 -3.83
CA ARG A 59 20.12 5.44 -4.73
C ARG A 59 19.93 5.84 -6.20
N THR A 60 18.69 5.90 -6.68
CA THR A 60 18.38 6.05 -8.12
C THR A 60 17.95 7.46 -8.52
N GLN A 61 17.30 8.19 -7.62
CA GLN A 61 16.66 9.49 -7.85
C GLN A 61 17.12 10.56 -6.85
N GLY A 62 17.92 10.19 -5.85
CA GLY A 62 18.36 11.07 -4.78
C GLY A 62 17.38 11.16 -3.61
N ARG A 63 17.84 11.80 -2.53
CA ARG A 63 17.10 11.91 -1.26
C ARG A 63 15.82 12.73 -1.41
N GLU A 64 15.88 13.85 -2.11
CA GLU A 64 14.72 14.75 -2.28
C GLU A 64 13.55 14.07 -3.00
N ALA A 65 13.84 13.30 -4.06
CA ALA A 65 12.83 12.53 -4.77
C ALA A 65 12.22 11.43 -3.90
N ALA A 66 13.03 10.78 -3.05
CA ALA A 66 12.56 9.78 -2.11
C ALA A 66 11.63 10.37 -1.03
N GLU A 67 12.00 11.52 -0.45
CA GLU A 67 11.17 12.23 0.55
C GLU A 67 9.88 12.77 -0.09
N THR A 68 9.93 13.28 -1.32
CA THR A 68 8.75 13.75 -2.04
C THR A 68 7.79 12.61 -2.36
N TRP A 69 8.32 11.46 -2.79
CA TRP A 69 7.54 10.26 -2.94
C TRP A 69 6.91 9.84 -1.59
N LEU A 70 7.69 9.78 -0.51
CA LEU A 70 7.16 9.39 0.80
C LEU A 70 6.03 10.30 1.28
N ARG A 71 6.22 11.63 1.16
CA ARG A 71 5.20 12.64 1.47
C ARG A 71 3.92 12.41 0.68
N SER A 72 4.02 12.10 -0.62
CA SER A 72 2.84 11.87 -1.45
C SER A 72 1.98 10.66 -1.02
N TRP A 73 2.60 9.67 -0.37
CA TRP A 73 1.94 8.44 0.05
C TRP A 73 1.44 8.50 1.49
N LEU A 74 2.25 9.02 2.42
CA LEU A 74 1.94 9.01 3.85
C LEU A 74 1.30 10.30 4.36
N CYS A 75 1.53 11.42 3.68
CA CYS A 75 1.20 12.74 4.22
C CYS A 75 0.43 13.52 3.17
N PRO A 76 -0.83 13.12 2.93
CA PRO A 76 -1.70 13.93 2.10
C PRO A 76 -1.72 15.34 2.70
N SER A 77 -1.37 16.35 1.89
CA SER A 77 -1.55 17.74 2.33
C SER A 77 -3.03 17.97 2.65
N ASP A 78 -3.32 18.82 3.64
CA ASP A 78 -4.69 19.17 4.02
C ASP A 78 -5.51 19.62 2.80
N ALA A 79 -4.88 20.33 1.86
CA ALA A 79 -5.47 20.70 0.59
C ALA A 79 -5.89 19.51 -0.29
N ARG A 80 -5.06 18.46 -0.40
CA ARG A 80 -5.42 17.23 -1.15
C ARG A 80 -6.48 16.42 -0.42
N GLN A 81 -6.48 16.44 0.91
CA GLN A 81 -7.50 15.77 1.69
C GLN A 81 -8.85 16.47 1.50
N ALA A 82 -8.90 17.79 1.66
CA ALA A 82 -10.08 18.61 1.39
C ALA A 82 -10.60 18.43 -0.03
N GLN A 83 -9.71 18.39 -1.05
CA GLN A 83 -10.12 18.15 -2.43
C GLN A 83 -10.74 16.75 -2.62
N ARG A 84 -10.19 15.72 -1.96
CA ARG A 84 -10.76 14.37 -2.00
C ARG A 84 -12.11 14.31 -1.30
N ASP A 85 -12.26 15.00 -0.19
CA ASP A 85 -13.50 15.05 0.56
C ASP A 85 -14.57 15.83 -0.21
N GLN A 86 -14.21 16.93 -0.88
CA GLN A 86 -15.10 17.63 -1.82
C GLN A 86 -15.54 16.73 -2.98
N ALA A 87 -14.62 16.01 -3.62
CA ALA A 87 -14.96 15.09 -4.70
C ALA A 87 -15.90 13.97 -4.24
N ARG A 88 -15.74 13.46 -3.01
CA ARG A 88 -16.64 12.48 -2.39
C ARG A 88 -18.03 13.06 -2.13
N GLN A 89 -18.11 14.32 -1.69
CA GLN A 89 -19.37 15.01 -1.43
C GLN A 89 -20.13 15.35 -2.72
N GLN A 90 -19.43 15.71 -3.79
CA GLN A 90 -20.06 16.06 -5.08
C GLN A 90 -20.64 14.85 -5.83
N GLY A 91 -20.12 13.64 -5.57
CA GLY A 91 -20.58 12.42 -6.24
C GLY A 91 -20.22 12.38 -7.73
N PRO A 92 -20.61 11.31 -8.45
CA PRO A 92 -20.34 11.21 -9.88
C PRO A 92 -21.16 12.23 -10.67
N THR A 93 -20.50 12.86 -11.63
CA THR A 93 -21.06 13.85 -12.56
C THR A 93 -21.30 13.20 -13.92
N GLY A 94 -22.41 13.55 -14.55
CA GLY A 94 -22.78 13.08 -15.87
C GLY A 94 -21.93 13.71 -16.97
N ARG A 95 -22.15 13.28 -18.22
CA ARG A 95 -21.47 13.87 -19.39
C ARG A 95 -21.81 15.36 -19.59
N ASP A 96 -22.96 15.78 -19.08
CA ASP A 96 -23.48 17.15 -19.05
C ASP A 96 -22.89 18.00 -17.91
N GLY A 97 -22.03 17.42 -17.06
CA GLY A 97 -21.42 18.12 -15.93
C GLY A 97 -22.37 18.34 -14.74
N GLN A 98 -23.57 17.75 -14.75
CA GLN A 98 -24.51 17.83 -13.64
C GLN A 98 -24.34 16.63 -12.68
N PRO A 99 -24.58 16.81 -11.37
CA PRO A 99 -24.59 15.71 -10.42
C PRO A 99 -25.67 14.69 -10.80
N CYS A 100 -25.31 13.41 -10.79
CA CYS A 100 -26.23 12.37 -11.23
C CYS A 100 -27.33 12.12 -10.19
N ARG A 101 -28.58 12.07 -10.64
CA ARG A 101 -29.74 11.78 -9.79
C ARG A 101 -29.74 10.35 -9.27
N ARG A 102 -29.20 9.42 -10.06
CA ARG A 102 -29.07 8.00 -9.72
C ARG A 102 -27.65 7.55 -10.02
N THR A 103 -27.11 6.69 -9.17
CA THR A 103 -25.77 6.12 -9.32
C THR A 103 -25.84 4.59 -9.32
N ARG A 104 -24.92 3.96 -10.03
CA ARG A 104 -24.67 2.51 -9.97
C ARG A 104 -23.18 2.24 -9.73
N THR A 105 -22.89 1.08 -9.16
CA THR A 105 -21.50 0.64 -8.94
C THR A 105 -21.01 -0.16 -10.13
N GLU A 106 -19.89 0.25 -10.73
CA GLU A 106 -19.20 -0.49 -11.78
C GLU A 106 -17.80 -0.89 -11.33
N MET A 107 -17.35 -2.08 -11.70
CA MET A 107 -15.97 -2.51 -11.46
C MET A 107 -15.05 -1.95 -12.55
N ARG A 108 -14.08 -1.11 -12.17
CA ARG A 108 -13.10 -0.51 -13.09
C ARG A 108 -11.70 -1.01 -12.80
N ALA A 109 -10.94 -1.29 -13.86
CA ALA A 109 -9.54 -1.66 -13.76
C ALA A 109 -8.70 -0.44 -13.37
N VAL A 110 -7.89 -0.57 -12.32
CA VAL A 110 -6.93 0.43 -11.86
C VAL A 110 -5.54 -0.20 -11.85
N SER A 111 -4.56 0.49 -12.44
CA SER A 111 -3.16 0.09 -12.36
C SER A 111 -2.47 0.85 -11.23
N SER A 112 -1.85 0.13 -10.31
CA SER A 112 -0.99 0.74 -9.29
C SER A 112 0.25 -0.12 -9.05
N GLY A 113 1.42 0.51 -9.07
CA GLY A 113 2.69 -0.15 -8.68
C GLY A 113 3.06 -1.40 -9.48
N GLY A 114 2.56 -1.56 -10.72
CA GLY A 114 2.86 -2.71 -11.59
C GLY A 114 1.84 -3.85 -11.56
N GLY A 115 0.76 -3.73 -10.77
CA GLY A 115 -0.38 -4.66 -10.78
C GLY A 115 -1.66 -4.00 -11.27
N MET A 116 -2.57 -4.79 -11.85
CA MET A 116 -3.92 -4.38 -12.26
C MET A 116 -4.96 -4.98 -11.31
N SER A 117 -5.84 -4.15 -10.75
CA SER A 117 -6.91 -4.57 -9.84
C SER A 117 -8.27 -4.01 -10.27
N MET A 118 -9.35 -4.71 -9.93
CA MET A 118 -10.72 -4.25 -10.16
C MET A 118 -11.23 -3.54 -8.91
N VAL A 119 -11.63 -2.27 -9.04
CA VAL A 119 -12.12 -1.44 -7.94
C VAL A 119 -13.58 -1.03 -8.23
N PRO A 120 -14.49 -1.12 -7.25
CA PRO A 120 -15.85 -0.60 -7.40
C PRO A 120 -15.82 0.94 -7.48
N VAL A 121 -16.45 1.50 -8.51
CA VAL A 121 -16.55 2.94 -8.76
C VAL A 121 -18.02 3.30 -8.95
N ALA A 122 -18.48 4.34 -8.25
CA ALA A 122 -19.81 4.90 -8.47
C ALA A 122 -19.82 5.69 -9.79
N VAL A 123 -20.74 5.34 -10.68
CA VAL A 123 -20.98 6.03 -11.94
C VAL A 123 -22.44 6.45 -12.03
N CYS A 124 -22.75 7.35 -12.95
CA CYS A 124 -24.12 7.73 -13.25
C CYS A 124 -24.89 6.54 -13.81
N ALA A 125 -26.07 6.29 -13.23
CA ALA A 125 -27.05 5.39 -13.79
C ALA A 125 -28.05 6.27 -14.55
N ASP A 126 -27.83 6.39 -15.86
CA ASP A 126 -28.77 7.08 -16.76
C ASP A 126 -30.19 6.50 -16.64
#